data_AF-A0A7N2KY00-F1
#
_entry.id   AF-A0A7N2KY00-F1
#
_cell.length_a   1.000
_cell.length_b   1.000
_cell.length_c   1.000
_cell.angle_alpha   90.00
_cell.angle_beta   90.00
_cell.angle_gamma   90.00
#
_symmetry.space_group_name_H-M   'P 1'
#
loop_
_entity.id
_entity.type
_entity.pdbx_description
1 polymer ?
#
loop_
_entity_poly.entity_id
_entity_poly.type
_entity_poly.pdbx_seq_one_letter_code
_entity_poly.pdbx_strand_id
1 'polypeptide(L)'
;MTKIELNHSGPFYFIGGSEGKCNERGQKLIVVVLSNGEHSLHTSITNSSPELAPANSPNPGYAHGLRAGFMTVVMGIGTLVVMVLL
;
A
#
# COMPACT_ATOMS: atom_id res chain seq x y z
N MET A 1 16.14 -21.59 1.17
CA MET A 1 16.30 -21.03 -0.19
C MET A 1 15.31 -21.75 -1.09
N THR A 2 14.46 -21.03 -1.83
CA THR A 2 13.45 -21.63 -2.71
C THR A 2 13.93 -21.53 -4.15
N LYS A 3 13.96 -22.65 -4.88
CA LYS A 3 14.29 -22.70 -6.30
C LYS A 3 13.07 -23.22 -7.05
N ILE A 4 12.71 -22.55 -8.14
CA ILE A 4 11.53 -22.87 -8.95
C ILE A 4 11.97 -22.83 -10.42
N GLU A 5 11.59 -23.85 -11.19
CA GLU A 5 11.86 -23.93 -12.62
C GLU A 5 10.67 -23.41 -13.41
N LEU A 6 10.92 -22.54 -14.39
CA LEU A 6 9.89 -21.94 -15.24
C LEU A 6 10.00 -22.56 -16.64
N ASN A 7 9.15 -23.55 -16.90
CA ASN A 7 9.30 -24.45 -18.05
C ASN A 7 8.60 -23.95 -19.34
N HIS A 8 7.97 -22.78 -19.32
CA HIS A 8 7.30 -22.21 -20.48
C HIS A 8 7.33 -20.68 -20.43
N SER A 9 7.17 -20.05 -21.59
CA SER A 9 7.01 -18.61 -21.71
C SER A 9 5.63 -18.17 -21.23
N GLY A 10 5.53 -16.98 -20.64
CA GLY A 10 4.29 -16.44 -20.07
C GLY A 10 4.42 -16.01 -18.60
N PRO A 11 3.31 -15.53 -18.01
CA PRO A 11 3.30 -15.03 -16.64
C PRO A 11 3.25 -16.15 -15.58
N PHE A 12 4.05 -15.99 -14.54
CA PHE A 12 4.02 -16.78 -13.30
C PHE A 12 3.77 -15.83 -12.12
N TYR A 13 2.89 -16.26 -11.20
CA TYR A 13 2.46 -15.47 -10.05
C TYR A 13 2.91 -16.13 -8.76
N PHE A 14 3.56 -15.37 -7.90
CA PHE A 14 4.04 -15.83 -6.60
C PHE A 14 3.49 -14.91 -5.51
N ILE A 15 3.03 -15.51 -4.40
CA ILE A 15 2.53 -14.79 -3.23
C ILE A 15 3.12 -15.40 -1.95
N GLY A 16 3.29 -14.57 -0.92
CA GLY A 16 3.57 -15.08 0.42
C GLY A 16 2.40 -15.92 0.95
N GLY A 17 2.67 -17.13 1.43
CA GLY A 17 1.64 -18.09 1.85
C GLY A 17 1.02 -17.87 3.23
N SER A 18 1.46 -16.86 3.98
CA SER A 18 0.85 -16.49 5.26
C SER A 18 -0.07 -15.27 5.12
N GLU A 19 -1.10 -15.25 5.97
CA GLU A 19 -2.05 -14.15 6.07
C GLU A 19 -1.30 -12.82 6.31
N GLY A 20 -1.81 -11.72 5.78
CA GLY A 20 -1.16 -10.43 5.95
C GLY A 20 -0.02 -10.13 4.96
N LYS A 21 0.43 -11.10 4.14
CA LYS A 21 1.63 -10.93 3.31
C LYS A 21 1.34 -10.36 1.93
N CYS A 22 0.36 -10.89 1.22
CA CYS A 22 0.07 -10.47 -0.14
C CYS A 22 -0.63 -9.09 -0.20
N ASN A 23 -1.65 -8.86 0.64
CA ASN A 23 -2.53 -7.69 0.52
C ASN A 23 -2.02 -6.47 1.30
N GLU A 24 -1.53 -6.69 2.51
CA GLU A 24 -1.18 -5.64 3.46
C GLU A 24 0.30 -5.25 3.33
N ARG A 25 1.16 -6.22 3.02
CA ARG A 25 2.61 -6.03 2.92
C ARG A 25 3.14 -6.11 1.49
N GLY A 26 2.29 -6.42 0.51
CA GLY A 26 2.68 -6.45 -0.90
C GLY A 26 3.70 -7.53 -1.26
N GLN A 27 3.79 -8.60 -0.47
CA GLN A 27 4.66 -9.75 -0.76
C GLN A 27 4.04 -10.61 -1.87
N LYS A 28 4.16 -10.10 -3.10
CA LYS A 28 3.76 -10.73 -4.35
C LYS A 28 4.81 -10.44 -5.43
N LEU A 29 4.95 -11.35 -6.37
CA LEU A 29 5.90 -11.23 -7.49
C LEU A 29 5.25 -11.78 -8.76
N ILE A 30 5.38 -11.05 -9.85
CA ILE A 30 4.97 -11.48 -11.19
C ILE A 30 6.27 -11.66 -11.99
N VAL A 31 6.47 -12.85 -12.56
CA VAL A 31 7.60 -13.14 -13.44
C VAL A 31 7.05 -13.47 -14.82
N VAL A 32 7.41 -12.70 -15.83
CA VAL A 32 7.04 -12.98 -17.22
C VAL A 32 8.24 -13.58 -17.93
N VAL A 33 8.12 -14.84 -18.34
CA VAL A 33 9.17 -15.55 -19.06
C VAL A 33 9.01 -15.31 -20.56
N LEU A 34 10.04 -14.78 -21.19
CA LEU A 34 10.06 -14.54 -22.63
C LEU A 34 10.45 -15.82 -23.38
N SER A 35 10.00 -15.97 -24.63
CA SER A 35 10.47 -17.04 -25.52
C SER A 35 11.78 -16.62 -26.21
N ASN A 36 12.69 -17.57 -26.43
CA ASN A 36 13.86 -17.36 -27.28
C ASN A 36 13.42 -17.45 -28.75
N GLY A 37 13.05 -16.31 -29.34
CA GLY A 37 12.77 -16.22 -30.77
C GLY A 37 12.82 -14.77 -31.23
N GLU A 38 13.55 -14.51 -32.31
CA GLU A 38 13.63 -13.23 -33.01
C GLU A 38 12.31 -12.88 -33.71
N HIS A 39 11.21 -12.78 -32.98
CA HIS A 39 10.02 -12.07 -33.43
C HIS A 39 9.04 -11.97 -32.27
N SER A 40 8.98 -10.78 -31.68
CA SER A 40 7.74 -10.00 -31.61
C SER A 40 7.92 -8.95 -30.52
N LEU A 41 8.40 -7.77 -30.94
CA LEU A 41 8.11 -6.49 -30.29
C LEU A 41 6.60 -6.14 -30.39
N HIS A 42 5.74 -7.14 -30.47
CA HIS A 42 4.29 -7.06 -30.54
C HIS A 42 3.65 -8.12 -29.63
N THR A 43 4.22 -8.31 -28.44
CA THR A 43 3.32 -8.58 -27.31
C THR A 43 2.87 -7.19 -26.89
N SER A 44 1.66 -6.81 -27.29
CA SER A 44 0.97 -5.74 -26.59
C SER A 44 0.95 -6.19 -25.14
N ILE A 45 1.90 -5.71 -24.34
CA ILE A 45 1.74 -5.72 -22.89
C ILE A 45 0.53 -4.83 -22.74
N THR A 46 -0.65 -5.44 -22.76
CA THR A 46 -1.78 -4.85 -22.08
C THR A 46 -1.28 -4.79 -20.65
N ASN A 47 -0.70 -3.63 -20.31
CA ASN A 47 -0.75 -3.13 -18.97
C ASN A 47 -2.25 -3.03 -18.71
N SER A 48 -2.91 -4.16 -18.43
CA SER A 48 -4.03 -4.17 -17.53
C SER A 48 -3.42 -3.65 -16.24
N SER A 49 -3.38 -2.32 -16.15
CA SER A 49 -3.17 -1.63 -14.90
C SER A 49 -4.04 -2.37 -13.92
N PRO A 50 -3.47 -2.90 -12.81
CA PRO A 50 -4.31 -3.50 -11.80
C PRO A 50 -5.41 -2.47 -11.54
N GLU A 51 -6.66 -2.92 -11.67
CA GLU A 51 -7.81 -2.09 -11.36
C GLU A 51 -7.48 -1.42 -10.04
N LEU A 52 -7.43 -0.08 -10.06
CA LEU A 52 -7.11 0.71 -8.89
C LEU A 52 -8.19 0.34 -7.88
N ALA A 53 -7.85 -0.57 -6.96
CA ALA A 53 -8.68 -0.87 -5.82
C ALA A 53 -9.08 0.49 -5.24
N PRO A 54 -10.38 0.72 -4.95
CA PRO A 54 -10.88 2.03 -4.59
C PRO A 54 -9.94 2.63 -3.57
N ALA A 55 -9.30 3.75 -3.93
CA ALA A 55 -8.39 4.43 -3.05
C ALA A 55 -9.15 4.69 -1.75
N ASN A 56 -8.65 4.14 -0.64
CA ASN A 56 -9.26 4.37 0.66
C ASN A 56 -9.41 5.88 0.83
N SER A 57 -10.67 6.34 0.86
CA SER A 57 -11.01 7.73 1.06
C SER A 57 -10.21 8.27 2.25
N PRO A 58 -9.62 9.48 2.15
CA PRO A 58 -8.94 10.10 3.28
C PRO A 58 -9.83 10.02 4.51
N ASN A 59 -9.43 9.19 5.48
CA ASN A 59 -10.22 8.94 6.66
C ASN A 59 -10.41 10.28 7.37
N PRO A 60 -11.64 10.82 7.51
CA PRO A 60 -11.87 12.16 8.08
C PRO A 60 -11.45 12.25 9.56
N GLY A 61 -11.05 11.13 10.18
CA GLY A 61 -10.59 11.07 11.57
C GLY A 61 -9.29 11.82 11.86
N TYR A 62 -8.38 11.97 10.88
CA TYR A 62 -7.11 12.66 11.12
C TYR A 62 -7.27 14.17 11.36
N ALA A 63 -8.23 14.81 10.68
CA ALA A 63 -8.54 16.22 10.89
C ALA A 63 -9.20 16.47 12.26
N HIS A 64 -10.00 15.52 12.75
CA HIS A 64 -10.64 15.61 14.06
C HIS A 64 -9.65 15.44 15.21
N GLY A 65 -8.64 14.56 15.07
CA GLY A 65 -7.62 14.34 16.10
C GLY A 65 -6.76 15.58 16.38
N LEU A 66 -6.31 16.28 15.34
CA LEU A 66 -5.52 17.50 15.48
C LEU A 66 -6.34 18.63 16.12
N ARG A 67 -7.59 18.83 15.69
CA ARG A 67 -8.48 19.85 16.23
C ARG A 67 -8.84 19.59 17.69
N ALA A 68 -9.11 18.34 18.05
CA ALA A 68 -9.41 17.94 19.43
C ALA A 68 -8.19 18.11 20.33
N GLY A 69 -7.01 17.63 19.91
CA GLY A 69 -5.77 17.77 20.69
C GLY A 69 -5.31 19.22 20.86
N PHE A 70 -5.51 20.07 19.85
CA PHE A 70 -5.19 21.49 19.97
C PHE A 70 -6.10 22.21 20.99
N MET A 71 -7.40 21.91 20.98
CA MET A 71 -8.37 22.54 21.90
C MET A 71 -8.15 22.12 23.36
N THR A 72 -7.75 20.87 23.62
CA THR A 72 -7.45 20.43 24.99
C THR A 72 -6.20 21.11 25.54
N VAL A 73 -5.17 21.31 24.72
CA VAL A 73 -3.95 22.02 25.13
C VAL A 73 -4.23 23.49 25.43
N VAL A 74 -4.97 24.19 24.56
CA VAL A 74 -5.29 25.62 24.77
C VAL A 74 -6.14 25.84 26.02
N MET A 75 -7.17 25.01 26.24
CA MET A 75 -8.02 25.10 27.44
C MET A 75 -7.24 24.71 28.71
N GLY A 76 -6.41 23.68 28.65
CA GLY A 76 -5.59 23.24 29.79
C GLY A 76 -4.56 24.30 30.21
N ILE A 77 -3.86 24.91 29.25
CA ILE A 77 -2.88 25.96 29.55
C ILE A 77 -3.61 27.22 30.05
N GLY A 78 -4.70 27.64 29.40
CA GLY A 78 -5.45 28.83 29.80
C GLY A 78 -6.00 28.73 31.22
N THR A 79 -6.57 27.57 31.60
CA THR A 79 -7.07 27.33 32.95
C THR A 79 -5.93 27.32 33.99
N LEU A 80 -4.78 26.73 33.66
CA LEU A 80 -3.61 26.72 34.54
C LEU A 80 -3.05 28.14 34.77
N VAL A 81 -2.93 28.94 33.71
CA VAL A 81 -2.45 30.33 33.82
C VAL A 81 -3.40 31.18 34.66
N VAL A 82 -4.72 31.04 34.48
CA VAL A 82 -5.72 31.74 35.30
C VAL A 82 -5.63 31.33 36.77
N MET A 83 -5.44 30.04 37.07
CA MET A 83 -5.26 29.54 38.45
C MET A 83 -3.97 30.04 39.11
N VAL A 84 -2.91 30.33 38.34
CA VAL A 84 -1.62 30.81 38.88
C VAL A 84 -1.61 32.34 39.06
N LEU A 85 -2.42 33.08 38.30
CA LEU A 85 -2.52 34.54 38.37
C LEU A 85 -3.63 35.08 39.30
N LEU A 86 -4.49 34.22 39.84
CA LEU A 86 -5.50 34.55 40.86
C LEU A 86 -5.04 34.11 42.25
#